data_AF-A0A078B213-F1
#
_entry.id   AF-A0A078B213-F1
#
_cell.length_a   1.000
_cell.length_b   1.000
_cell.length_c   1.000
_cell.angle_alpha   90.00
_cell.angle_beta   90.00
_cell.angle_gamma   90.00
#
_symmetry.space_group_name_H-M   'P 1'
#
loop_
_entity.id
_entity.type
_entity.pdbx_description
1 polymer ?
#
loop_
_entity_poly.entity_id
_entity_poly.type
_entity_poly.pdbx_seq_one_letter_code
_entity_poly.pdbx_strand_id
1 'polypeptide(L)'
;MDIKKDLLTSSGIILLLLWMTVLIGIQSWRQYQRYFIRSWSQIIYTLALMQKAQTEINHQCMTFNSMFDKIDKLYYVANTILCSYVCQCKAEWQNYVEQFPQKQNTQLGIIDKQSMVISNDGAINFQTCPLPILRAFEQSLSKYYQDSIDHNIDLLEALEFDFNCASMCKQSRFWTFSNVTQGPPHQNCATSFNRVIEKATHQTIRWSTILGLLLIMIITNQLIIICQDPRDQYIEFLEIHEELVHPLIIK
;
A
#
# COMPACT_ATOMS: atom_id res chain seq x y z
N MET A 1 50.53 21.64 52.57
CA MET A 1 49.34 20.98 51.98
C MET A 1 49.01 21.68 50.69
N ASP A 2 49.24 21.00 49.57
CA ASP A 2 49.19 21.52 48.20
C ASP A 2 47.76 21.50 47.64
N ILE A 3 46.83 22.23 48.28
CA ILE A 3 45.40 22.26 47.91
C ILE A 3 45.16 22.80 46.48
N LYS A 4 46.13 23.52 45.91
CA LYS A 4 46.05 24.04 44.54
C LYS A 4 46.22 22.97 43.44
N LYS A 5 46.87 21.83 43.70
CA LYS A 5 47.07 20.80 42.67
C LYS A 5 45.81 19.97 42.42
N ASP A 6 45.01 19.72 43.45
CA ASP A 6 43.80 18.89 43.33
C ASP A 6 42.64 19.62 42.63
N LEU A 7 42.58 20.96 42.72
CA LEU A 7 41.56 21.77 42.06
C LEU A 7 41.76 21.84 40.53
N LEU A 8 43.01 21.82 40.07
CA LEU A 8 43.37 21.84 38.65
C LEU A 8 43.08 20.51 37.94
N THR A 9 43.13 19.39 38.66
CA THR A 9 42.77 18.08 38.11
C THR A 9 41.25 17.87 38.00
N SER A 10 40.46 18.46 38.90
CA SER A 10 38.99 18.33 38.88
C SER A 10 38.34 19.11 37.73
N SER A 11 38.78 20.34 37.48
CA SER A 11 38.23 21.16 36.38
C SER A 11 38.52 20.59 35.00
N GLY A 12 39.69 19.96 34.83
CA GLY A 12 40.07 19.28 33.58
C GLY A 12 39.17 18.07 33.25
N ILE A 13 38.75 17.32 34.26
CA ILE A 13 37.87 16.15 34.08
C ILE A 13 36.45 16.60 33.68
N ILE A 14 35.92 17.65 34.29
CA ILE A 14 34.59 18.20 33.95
C ILE A 14 34.57 18.72 32.51
N LEU A 15 35.62 19.43 32.08
CA LEU A 15 35.73 19.94 30.71
C LEU A 15 35.81 18.79 29.68
N LEU A 16 36.52 17.71 30.01
CA LEU A 16 36.61 16.50 29.18
C LEU A 16 35.26 15.79 29.05
N LEU A 17 34.51 15.66 30.15
CA LEU A 17 33.19 15.04 30.14
C LEU A 17 32.19 15.86 29.31
N LEU A 18 32.21 17.19 29.41
CA LEU A 18 31.40 18.10 28.57
C LEU A 18 31.77 18.00 27.08
N TRP A 19 33.05 17.89 26.76
CA TRP A 19 33.49 17.68 25.38
C TRP A 19 33.02 16.34 24.81
N MET A 20 33.04 15.28 25.62
CA MET A 20 32.60 13.95 25.20
C MET A 20 31.09 13.90 24.96
N THR A 21 30.26 14.56 25.77
CA THR A 21 28.80 14.61 25.53
C THR A 21 28.45 15.38 24.26
N VAL A 22 29.13 16.50 23.98
CA VAL A 22 28.97 17.25 22.72
C VAL A 22 29.38 16.40 21.51
N LEU A 23 30.50 15.68 21.59
CA LEU A 23 30.95 14.79 20.52
C LEU A 23 29.97 13.63 20.28
N ILE A 24 29.43 13.01 21.34
CA ILE A 24 28.40 11.96 21.25
C ILE A 24 27.12 12.53 20.61
N GLY A 25 26.71 13.75 20.97
CA GLY A 25 25.58 14.44 20.36
C GLY A 25 25.77 14.70 18.86
N ILE A 26 26.94 15.19 18.45
CA ILE A 26 27.28 15.43 17.04
C ILE A 26 27.33 14.13 16.23
N GLN A 27 27.93 13.06 16.77
CA GLN A 27 27.97 11.78 16.08
C GLN A 27 26.57 11.15 15.95
N SER A 28 25.76 11.21 17.01
CA SER A 28 24.37 10.77 17.00
C SER A 28 23.55 11.57 15.99
N TRP A 29 23.74 12.89 15.93
CA TRP A 29 23.09 13.76 14.95
C TRP A 29 23.46 13.39 13.50
N ARG A 30 24.75 13.16 13.21
CA ARG A 30 25.20 12.74 11.87
C ARG A 30 24.68 11.35 11.47
N GLN A 31 24.54 10.43 12.42
CA GLN A 31 23.89 9.14 12.15
C GLN A 31 22.40 9.34 11.88
N TYR A 32 21.73 10.13 12.72
CA TYR A 32 20.31 10.44 12.58
C TYR A 32 19.98 11.10 11.24
N GLN A 33 20.76 12.10 10.80
CA GLN A 33 20.58 12.73 9.49
C GLN A 33 20.68 11.72 8.34
N ARG A 34 21.60 10.74 8.42
CA ARG A 34 21.73 9.70 7.40
C ARG A 34 20.53 8.75 7.38
N TYR A 35 20.02 8.35 8.55
CA TYR A 35 18.80 7.53 8.63
C TYR A 35 17.58 8.28 8.10
N PHE A 36 17.44 9.55 8.48
CA PHE A 36 16.36 10.41 8.00
C PHE A 36 16.39 10.54 6.47
N ILE A 37 17.53 10.93 5.88
CA ILE A 37 17.65 11.06 4.43
C ILE A 37 17.33 9.74 3.71
N ARG A 38 17.82 8.60 4.22
CA ARG A 38 17.50 7.27 3.66
C ARG A 38 16.03 6.92 3.78
N SER A 39 15.38 7.21 4.90
CA SER A 39 13.96 6.92 5.08
C SER A 39 13.11 7.74 4.12
N TRP A 40 13.41 9.04 3.98
CA TRP A 40 12.68 9.92 3.07
C TRP A 40 12.91 9.57 1.60
N SER A 41 14.12 9.17 1.22
CA SER A 41 14.38 8.73 -0.16
C SER A 41 13.59 7.47 -0.51
N GLN A 42 13.45 6.52 0.43
CA GLN A 42 12.61 5.33 0.23
C GLN A 42 11.13 5.70 0.07
N ILE A 43 10.60 6.61 0.90
CA ILE A 43 9.20 7.07 0.79
C ILE A 43 8.97 7.71 -0.59
N ILE A 44 9.82 8.66 -1.00
CA ILE A 44 9.70 9.32 -2.31
C ILE A 44 9.78 8.31 -3.45
N TYR A 45 10.69 7.34 -3.35
CA TYR A 45 10.82 6.27 -4.34
C TYR A 45 9.57 5.40 -4.44
N THR A 46 9.00 4.98 -3.30
CA THR A 46 7.75 4.19 -3.30
C THR A 46 6.57 4.97 -3.88
N LEU A 47 6.44 6.27 -3.58
CA LEU A 47 5.40 7.13 -4.15
C LEU A 47 5.56 7.28 -5.67
N ALA A 48 6.78 7.49 -6.16
CA ALA A 48 7.06 7.56 -7.59
C ALA A 48 6.77 6.24 -8.31
N LEU A 49 7.09 5.10 -7.69
CA LEU A 49 6.75 3.78 -8.21
C LEU A 49 5.24 3.55 -8.27
N MET A 50 4.49 3.95 -7.23
CA MET A 50 3.03 3.86 -7.21
C MET A 50 2.37 4.69 -8.31
N GLN A 51 2.84 5.92 -8.53
CA GLN A 51 2.38 6.76 -9.65
C GLN A 51 2.67 6.12 -10.99
N LYS A 52 3.90 5.62 -11.19
CA LYS A 52 4.27 4.92 -12.42
C LYS A 52 3.40 3.68 -12.65
N ALA A 53 3.10 2.91 -11.60
CA ALA A 53 2.23 1.74 -11.69
C ALA A 53 0.81 2.13 -12.15
N GLN A 54 0.23 3.19 -11.58
CA GLN A 54 -1.09 3.69 -11.99
C GLN A 54 -1.10 4.12 -13.46
N THR A 55 -0.06 4.84 -13.91
CA THR A 55 0.05 5.24 -15.33
C THR A 55 0.20 4.05 -16.26
N GLU A 56 0.99 3.04 -15.87
CA GLU A 56 1.20 1.84 -16.67
C GLU A 56 -0.08 1.02 -16.77
N ILE A 57 -0.84 0.88 -15.68
CA ILE A 57 -2.13 0.17 -15.69
C ILE A 57 -3.11 0.82 -16.68
N ASN A 58 -3.23 2.15 -16.63
CA ASN A 58 -4.10 2.87 -17.56
C ASN A 58 -3.63 2.71 -19.00
N HIS A 59 -2.31 2.75 -19.23
CA HIS A 59 -1.72 2.53 -20.54
C HIS A 59 -1.99 1.11 -21.07
N GLN A 60 -1.82 0.08 -20.24
CA GLN A 60 -2.13 -1.32 -20.59
C GLN A 60 -3.62 -1.49 -20.92
N CYS A 61 -4.52 -0.77 -20.26
CA CYS A 61 -5.95 -0.78 -20.58
C CYS A 61 -6.32 -0.12 -21.92
N MET A 62 -5.50 0.79 -22.42
CA MET A 62 -5.71 1.45 -23.72
C MET A 62 -4.98 0.75 -24.87
N THR A 63 -3.99 -0.09 -24.56
CA THR A 63 -3.13 -0.73 -25.56
C THR A 63 -3.76 -2.04 -26.07
N PHE A 64 -3.96 -2.14 -27.38
CA PHE A 64 -4.44 -3.38 -28.00
C PHE A 64 -3.39 -4.51 -27.88
N ASN A 65 -3.85 -5.75 -27.64
CA ASN A 65 -3.00 -6.92 -27.42
C ASN A 65 -2.03 -6.81 -26.23
N SER A 66 -2.28 -5.85 -25.32
CA SER A 66 -1.61 -5.79 -24.01
C SER A 66 -1.91 -7.05 -23.18
N MET A 67 -1.17 -7.25 -22.09
CA MET A 67 -1.47 -8.36 -21.17
C MET A 67 -2.89 -8.25 -20.61
N PHE A 68 -3.34 -7.03 -20.29
CA PHE A 68 -4.69 -6.79 -19.78
C PHE A 68 -5.78 -7.03 -20.82
N ASP A 69 -5.55 -6.66 -22.08
CA ASP A 69 -6.49 -6.98 -23.17
C ASP A 69 -6.62 -8.49 -23.39
N LYS A 70 -5.51 -9.24 -23.26
CA LYS A 70 -5.57 -10.72 -23.33
C LYS A 70 -6.34 -11.33 -22.16
N ILE A 71 -6.19 -10.79 -20.95
CA ILE A 71 -6.97 -11.23 -19.78
C ILE A 71 -8.45 -10.89 -19.99
N ASP A 72 -8.77 -9.68 -20.45
CA ASP A 72 -10.15 -9.28 -20.74
C ASP A 72 -10.80 -10.11 -21.84
N LYS A 73 -10.06 -10.52 -22.87
CA LYS A 73 -10.53 -11.48 -23.88
C LYS A 73 -10.85 -12.84 -23.28
N LEU A 74 -10.02 -13.31 -22.35
CA LEU A 74 -10.25 -14.55 -21.61
C LEU A 74 -11.53 -14.44 -20.76
N TYR A 75 -11.72 -13.33 -20.05
CA TYR A 75 -12.97 -13.03 -19.34
C TYR A 75 -14.16 -12.98 -20.28
N TYR A 76 -14.02 -12.37 -21.46
CA TYR A 76 -15.12 -12.28 -22.43
C TYR A 76 -15.56 -13.68 -22.89
N VAL A 77 -14.62 -14.56 -23.25
CA VAL A 77 -14.93 -15.93 -23.65
C VAL A 77 -15.54 -16.71 -22.48
N ALA A 78 -14.96 -16.62 -21.29
CA ALA A 78 -15.49 -17.32 -20.13
C ALA A 78 -16.89 -16.83 -19.72
N ASN A 79 -17.16 -15.52 -19.79
CA ASN A 79 -18.48 -14.93 -19.54
C ASN A 79 -19.55 -15.30 -20.58
N THR A 80 -19.17 -15.55 -21.84
CA THR A 80 -20.12 -15.98 -22.89
C THR A 80 -20.49 -17.46 -22.77
N ILE A 81 -19.61 -18.24 -22.14
CA ILE A 81 -19.84 -19.66 -21.83
C ILE A 81 -20.58 -19.83 -20.51
N LEU A 82 -20.14 -19.14 -19.46
CA LEU A 82 -20.76 -19.19 -18.13
C LEU A 82 -22.19 -18.65 -18.21
N CYS A 83 -23.13 -19.35 -17.58
CA CYS A 83 -24.56 -19.05 -17.66
C CYS A 83 -25.16 -19.16 -19.08
N SER A 84 -24.56 -19.92 -19.98
CA SER A 84 -25.14 -20.25 -21.28
C SER A 84 -25.85 -21.61 -21.24
N TYR A 85 -26.43 -22.04 -22.36
CA TYR A 85 -27.06 -23.36 -22.47
C TYR A 85 -26.07 -24.52 -22.29
N VAL A 86 -24.77 -24.31 -22.58
CA VAL A 86 -23.73 -25.34 -22.41
C VAL A 86 -23.21 -25.41 -20.97
N CYS A 87 -23.21 -24.29 -20.25
CA CYS A 87 -22.83 -24.22 -18.85
C CYS A 87 -23.84 -23.36 -18.09
N GLN A 88 -24.92 -24.01 -17.66
CA GLN A 88 -25.93 -23.37 -16.82
C GLN A 88 -25.28 -22.97 -15.50
N CYS A 89 -25.62 -21.81 -14.97
CA CYS A 89 -25.00 -21.30 -13.75
C CYS A 89 -25.99 -21.19 -12.60
N LYS A 90 -25.46 -21.20 -11.38
CA LYS A 90 -26.22 -20.98 -10.16
C LYS A 90 -26.18 -19.49 -9.81
N ALA A 91 -26.95 -18.67 -10.52
CA ALA A 91 -27.05 -17.23 -10.28
C ALA A 91 -28.43 -16.86 -9.73
N GLU A 92 -28.47 -15.90 -8.79
CA GLU A 92 -29.73 -15.31 -8.33
C GLU A 92 -30.13 -14.16 -9.26
N TRP A 93 -31.10 -14.38 -10.15
CA TRP A 93 -31.50 -13.41 -11.18
C TRP A 93 -31.81 -12.02 -10.63
N GLN A 94 -32.44 -11.95 -9.45
CA GLN A 94 -32.81 -10.71 -8.76
C GLN A 94 -31.59 -9.78 -8.58
N ASN A 95 -30.44 -10.32 -8.16
CA ASN A 95 -29.23 -9.54 -7.90
C ASN A 95 -28.67 -8.89 -9.19
N TYR A 96 -28.94 -9.50 -10.35
CA TYR A 96 -28.47 -9.00 -11.65
C TYR A 96 -29.43 -8.01 -12.30
N VAL A 97 -30.74 -8.19 -12.13
CA VAL A 97 -31.77 -7.30 -12.72
C VAL A 97 -31.71 -5.90 -12.11
N GLU A 98 -31.46 -5.79 -10.81
CA GLU A 98 -31.42 -4.50 -10.12
C GLU A 98 -30.18 -3.67 -10.49
N GLN A 99 -29.03 -4.31 -10.70
CA GLN A 99 -27.77 -3.64 -10.99
C GLN A 99 -27.54 -3.37 -12.48
N PHE A 100 -28.13 -4.19 -13.35
CA PHE A 100 -28.22 -3.94 -14.79
C PHE A 100 -29.69 -3.73 -15.17
N PRO A 101 -30.32 -2.60 -14.76
CA PRO A 101 -31.59 -2.23 -15.35
C PRO A 101 -31.38 -2.23 -16.85
N GLN A 102 -32.25 -2.90 -17.61
CA GLN A 102 -32.17 -3.05 -19.07
C GLN A 102 -32.18 -1.69 -19.79
N LYS A 103 -31.16 -0.86 -19.61
CA LYS A 103 -30.78 0.12 -20.58
C LYS A 103 -30.32 -0.71 -21.75
N GLN A 104 -31.19 -0.80 -22.75
CA GLN A 104 -30.88 -1.11 -24.13
C GLN A 104 -29.78 -0.12 -24.60
N ASN A 105 -28.57 -0.24 -24.08
CA ASN A 105 -27.45 0.59 -24.44
C ASN A 105 -26.83 -0.04 -25.68
N THR A 106 -27.39 0.35 -26.81
CA THR A 106 -26.86 0.23 -28.18
C THR A 106 -25.43 0.76 -28.34
N GLN A 107 -24.81 1.34 -27.30
CA GLN A 107 -23.49 1.96 -27.35
C GLN A 107 -22.31 1.02 -27.07
N LEU A 108 -22.55 -0.20 -26.54
CA LEU A 108 -21.47 -1.19 -26.35
C LEU A 108 -21.32 -2.16 -27.54
N GLY A 109 -22.18 -2.06 -28.57
CA GLY A 109 -22.10 -2.87 -29.80
C GLY A 109 -22.29 -4.39 -29.61
N ILE A 110 -22.30 -4.88 -28.38
CA ILE A 110 -22.52 -6.27 -28.02
C ILE A 110 -23.98 -6.39 -27.61
N ILE A 111 -24.86 -6.56 -28.59
CA ILE A 111 -26.23 -7.03 -28.37
C ILE A 111 -26.12 -8.53 -28.06
N ASP A 112 -25.56 -8.90 -26.90
CA ASP A 112 -25.77 -10.25 -26.39
C ASP A 112 -27.00 -10.23 -25.49
N LYS A 113 -28.17 -10.36 -26.14
CA LYS A 113 -29.37 -10.91 -25.48
C LYS A 113 -29.17 -12.40 -25.18
N GLN A 114 -27.99 -12.81 -24.74
CA GLN A 114 -27.82 -14.13 -24.16
C GLN A 114 -28.62 -14.15 -22.86
N SER A 115 -29.80 -14.77 -22.97
CA SER A 115 -30.60 -15.19 -21.84
C SER A 115 -29.70 -16.00 -20.92
N MET A 116 -29.48 -15.49 -19.71
CA MET A 116 -28.77 -16.22 -18.68
C MET A 116 -29.55 -17.51 -18.40
N VAL A 117 -28.93 -18.66 -18.61
CA VAL A 117 -29.52 -19.96 -18.31
C VAL A 117 -29.14 -20.34 -16.89
N ILE A 118 -30.11 -20.18 -15.98
CA ILE A 118 -29.93 -20.40 -14.55
C ILE A 118 -30.44 -21.80 -14.20
N SER A 119 -29.70 -22.51 -13.35
CA SER A 119 -30.12 -23.78 -12.74
C SER A 119 -29.68 -23.85 -11.28
N ASN A 120 -30.50 -24.49 -10.44
CA ASN A 120 -30.17 -24.66 -9.02
C ASN A 120 -28.91 -25.51 -8.81
N ASP A 121 -28.65 -26.43 -9.74
CA ASP A 121 -27.48 -27.31 -9.80
C ASP A 121 -26.45 -26.82 -10.83
N GLY A 122 -26.56 -25.55 -11.26
CA GLY A 122 -25.65 -24.94 -12.21
C GLY A 122 -24.26 -24.69 -11.62
N ALA A 123 -23.32 -24.36 -12.50
CA ALA A 123 -21.96 -23.98 -12.16
C ALA A 123 -21.93 -22.70 -11.32
N ILE A 124 -21.10 -22.67 -10.28
CA ILE A 124 -20.87 -21.49 -9.44
C ILE A 124 -19.75 -20.60 -9.98
N ASN A 125 -18.91 -21.14 -10.85
CA ASN A 125 -17.81 -20.46 -11.52
C ASN A 125 -17.47 -21.19 -12.83
N PHE A 126 -16.58 -20.64 -13.64
CA PHE A 126 -16.22 -21.22 -14.92
C PHE A 126 -15.55 -22.59 -14.79
N GLN A 127 -14.76 -22.82 -13.73
CA GLN A 127 -14.05 -24.06 -13.45
C GLN A 127 -14.99 -25.24 -13.19
N THR A 128 -16.22 -24.97 -12.74
CA THR A 128 -17.25 -25.99 -12.49
C THR A 128 -18.10 -26.31 -13.71
N CYS A 129 -17.83 -25.69 -14.86
CA CYS A 129 -18.48 -26.06 -16.12
C CYS A 129 -18.11 -27.49 -16.59
N PRO A 130 -18.95 -28.14 -17.42
CA PRO A 130 -18.63 -29.45 -17.98
C PRO A 130 -17.26 -29.53 -18.68
N LEU A 131 -16.49 -30.60 -18.41
CA LEU A 131 -15.14 -30.82 -18.94
C LEU A 131 -14.95 -30.63 -20.46
N PRO A 132 -15.88 -31.01 -21.36
CA PRO A 132 -15.70 -30.78 -22.79
C PRO A 132 -15.52 -29.31 -23.16
N ILE A 133 -16.17 -28.41 -22.41
CA ILE A 133 -16.13 -26.97 -22.63
C ILE A 133 -14.80 -26.40 -22.13
N LEU A 134 -14.36 -26.84 -20.95
CA LEU A 134 -13.06 -26.49 -20.38
C LEU A 134 -11.92 -26.85 -21.34
N ARG A 135 -11.94 -28.06 -21.92
CA ARG A 135 -10.92 -28.47 -22.90
C ARG A 135 -10.92 -27.64 -24.18
N ALA A 136 -12.10 -27.30 -24.70
CA ALA A 136 -12.20 -26.44 -25.89
C ALA A 136 -11.65 -25.03 -25.61
N PHE A 137 -11.94 -24.51 -24.42
CA PHE A 137 -11.38 -23.27 -23.93
C PHE A 137 -9.86 -23.36 -23.76
N GLU A 138 -9.35 -24.44 -23.15
CA GLU A 138 -7.93 -24.67 -22.97
C GLU A 138 -7.17 -24.67 -24.29
N GLN A 139 -7.70 -25.38 -25.29
CA GLN A 139 -7.15 -25.38 -26.64
C GLN A 139 -7.12 -23.98 -27.25
N SER A 140 -8.19 -23.18 -27.06
CA SER A 140 -8.23 -21.81 -27.56
C SER A 140 -7.19 -20.90 -26.88
N LEU A 141 -6.92 -21.12 -25.59
CA LEU A 141 -5.98 -20.33 -24.81
C LEU A 141 -4.52 -20.72 -25.02
N SER A 142 -4.22 -22.00 -25.29
CA SER A 142 -2.86 -22.48 -25.58
C SER A 142 -2.18 -21.73 -26.74
N LYS A 143 -2.99 -21.14 -27.63
CA LYS A 143 -2.50 -20.26 -28.70
C LYS A 143 -1.98 -18.91 -28.20
N TYR A 144 -2.48 -18.44 -27.06
CA TYR A 144 -2.19 -17.10 -26.51
C TYR A 144 -1.27 -17.14 -25.29
N TYR A 145 -1.25 -18.25 -24.55
CA TYR A 145 -0.47 -18.43 -23.33
C TYR A 145 0.33 -19.74 -23.43
N GLN A 146 1.65 -19.64 -23.22
CA GLN A 146 2.54 -20.81 -23.18
C GLN A 146 2.51 -21.51 -21.81
N ASP A 147 2.04 -20.82 -20.77
CA ASP A 147 1.98 -21.34 -19.40
C ASP A 147 0.72 -22.19 -19.16
N SER A 148 0.81 -23.10 -18.16
CA SER A 148 -0.31 -23.96 -17.77
C SER A 148 -1.53 -23.13 -17.37
N ILE A 149 -2.68 -23.47 -17.94
CA ILE A 149 -3.94 -22.74 -17.78
C ILE A 149 -4.43 -22.75 -16.34
N ASP A 150 -4.22 -23.84 -15.61
CA ASP A 150 -4.58 -23.99 -14.20
C ASP A 150 -3.99 -22.88 -13.33
N HIS A 151 -2.70 -22.58 -13.51
CA HIS A 151 -2.04 -21.52 -12.74
C HIS A 151 -2.62 -20.13 -13.01
N ASN A 152 -3.04 -19.88 -14.25
CA ASN A 152 -3.67 -18.61 -14.61
C ASN A 152 -5.08 -18.49 -14.02
N ILE A 153 -5.83 -19.60 -13.93
CA ILE A 153 -7.17 -19.61 -13.34
C ILE A 153 -7.10 -19.29 -11.84
N ASP A 154 -6.20 -19.95 -11.10
CA ASP A 154 -6.03 -19.70 -9.65
C ASP A 154 -5.66 -18.24 -9.38
N LEU A 155 -4.79 -17.66 -10.22
CA LEU A 155 -4.42 -16.25 -10.13
C LEU A 155 -5.63 -15.33 -10.39
N LEU A 156 -6.47 -15.66 -11.37
CA LEU A 156 -7.66 -14.86 -11.70
C LEU A 156 -8.72 -14.95 -10.61
N GLU A 157 -8.90 -16.12 -10.01
CA GLU A 157 -9.78 -16.30 -8.86
C GLU A 157 -9.29 -15.49 -7.65
N ALA A 158 -7.99 -15.56 -7.34
CA ALA A 158 -7.38 -14.77 -6.27
C ALA A 158 -7.53 -13.25 -6.54
N LEU A 159 -7.34 -12.81 -7.78
CA LEU A 159 -7.57 -11.42 -8.18
C LEU A 159 -9.02 -11.00 -7.96
N GLU A 160 -9.99 -11.86 -8.33
CA GLU A 160 -11.39 -11.55 -8.11
C GLU A 160 -11.73 -11.42 -6.63
N PHE A 161 -11.27 -12.37 -5.82
CA PHE A 161 -11.54 -12.43 -4.40
C PHE A 161 -10.84 -11.32 -3.60
N ASP A 162 -9.52 -11.19 -3.75
CA ASP A 162 -8.70 -10.28 -2.93
C ASP A 162 -8.97 -8.81 -3.26
N PHE A 163 -9.23 -8.50 -4.53
CA PHE A 163 -9.45 -7.12 -4.97
C PHE A 163 -10.93 -6.79 -5.17
N ASN A 164 -11.84 -7.74 -4.95
CA ASN A 164 -13.28 -7.57 -5.15
C ASN A 164 -13.55 -6.84 -6.48
N CYS A 165 -13.07 -7.44 -7.57
CA CYS A 165 -13.19 -6.94 -8.94
C CYS A 165 -13.29 -8.08 -9.95
N ALA A 166 -13.76 -7.83 -11.16
CA ALA A 166 -13.66 -8.83 -12.21
C ALA A 166 -13.29 -8.19 -13.54
N SER A 167 -12.52 -8.93 -14.35
CA SER A 167 -11.80 -8.44 -15.53
C SER A 167 -10.83 -7.29 -15.23
N MET A 168 -9.84 -7.06 -16.09
CA MET A 168 -8.81 -6.03 -15.86
C MET A 168 -9.33 -4.64 -16.18
N CYS A 169 -9.76 -4.40 -17.43
CA CYS A 169 -10.05 -3.04 -17.91
C CYS A 169 -11.52 -2.87 -18.31
N LYS A 170 -12.14 -3.91 -18.86
CA LYS A 170 -13.57 -3.93 -19.20
C LYS A 170 -14.41 -4.23 -17.97
N GLN A 171 -15.72 -4.09 -18.08
CA GLN A 171 -16.64 -4.52 -17.03
C GLN A 171 -17.04 -5.97 -17.31
N SER A 172 -16.80 -6.86 -16.34
CA SER A 172 -17.27 -8.24 -16.42
C SER A 172 -18.76 -8.31 -16.07
N ARG A 173 -19.47 -9.28 -16.67
CA ARG A 173 -20.87 -9.54 -16.36
C ARG A 173 -21.02 -10.36 -15.08
N PHE A 174 -20.09 -11.29 -14.85
CA PHE A 174 -20.07 -12.23 -13.74
C PHE A 174 -18.73 -12.21 -13.01
N TRP A 175 -18.76 -12.63 -11.74
CA TRP A 175 -17.61 -13.21 -11.07
C TRP A 175 -17.31 -14.55 -11.74
N THR A 176 -16.41 -14.52 -12.72
CA THR A 176 -16.27 -15.62 -13.66
C THR A 176 -15.48 -16.76 -13.05
N PHE A 177 -14.47 -16.42 -12.25
CA PHE A 177 -13.53 -17.39 -11.67
C PHE A 177 -13.76 -17.64 -10.18
N SER A 178 -14.46 -16.76 -9.47
CA SER A 178 -14.75 -16.91 -8.04
C SER A 178 -16.16 -17.46 -7.79
N ASN A 179 -17.19 -16.61 -7.67
CA ASN A 179 -18.56 -17.06 -7.39
C ASN A 179 -19.65 -16.18 -8.01
N VAL A 180 -20.34 -16.72 -9.01
CA VAL A 180 -21.45 -16.08 -9.73
C VAL A 180 -22.68 -15.79 -8.86
N THR A 181 -22.84 -16.45 -7.71
CA THR A 181 -23.97 -16.20 -6.79
C THR A 181 -23.88 -14.83 -6.13
N GLN A 182 -22.70 -14.21 -6.10
CA GLN A 182 -22.47 -12.90 -5.46
C GLN A 182 -23.17 -11.74 -6.19
N GLY A 183 -23.83 -12.00 -7.32
CA GLY A 183 -24.36 -10.96 -8.19
C GLY A 183 -23.27 -10.40 -9.10
N PRO A 184 -23.52 -9.29 -9.80
CA PRO A 184 -22.53 -8.76 -10.72
C PRO A 184 -21.40 -7.99 -10.01
N PRO A 185 -20.19 -8.01 -10.58
CA PRO A 185 -19.06 -7.28 -10.02
C PRO A 185 -19.26 -5.77 -10.16
N HIS A 186 -18.98 -5.03 -9.09
CA HIS A 186 -19.20 -3.58 -9.06
C HIS A 186 -18.18 -2.78 -9.87
N GLN A 187 -17.02 -3.36 -10.16
CA GLN A 187 -15.89 -2.67 -10.80
C GLN A 187 -14.90 -3.65 -11.43
N ASN A 188 -14.07 -3.12 -12.32
CA ASN A 188 -12.93 -3.84 -12.89
C ASN A 188 -11.68 -3.76 -12.01
N CYS A 189 -10.73 -4.65 -12.24
CA CYS A 189 -9.56 -4.81 -11.41
C CYS A 189 -8.56 -3.65 -11.54
N ALA A 190 -8.46 -3.01 -12.70
CA ALA A 190 -7.68 -1.78 -12.85
C ALA A 190 -8.21 -0.65 -11.94
N THR A 191 -9.53 -0.47 -11.88
CA THR A 191 -10.17 0.54 -11.03
C THR A 191 -9.99 0.19 -9.55
N SER A 192 -10.17 -1.09 -9.17
CA SER A 192 -9.95 -1.52 -7.79
C SER A 192 -8.49 -1.31 -7.36
N PHE A 193 -7.55 -1.70 -8.20
CA PHE A 193 -6.13 -1.55 -7.94
C PHE A 193 -5.71 -0.08 -7.84
N ASN A 194 -6.18 0.77 -8.74
CA ASN A 194 -5.96 2.23 -8.65
C ASN A 194 -6.51 2.79 -7.33
N ARG A 195 -7.70 2.35 -6.89
CA ARG A 195 -8.25 2.78 -5.60
C ARG A 195 -7.40 2.29 -4.41
N VAL A 196 -6.86 1.08 -4.46
CA VAL A 196 -5.94 0.56 -3.43
C VAL A 196 -4.65 1.39 -3.39
N ILE A 197 -4.06 1.69 -4.55
CA ILE A 197 -2.89 2.56 -4.65
C ILE A 197 -3.17 3.96 -4.10
N GLU A 198 -4.29 4.57 -4.47
CA GLU A 198 -4.67 5.91 -3.99
C GLU A 198 -4.86 5.92 -2.47
N LYS A 199 -5.55 4.92 -1.92
CA LYS A 199 -5.70 4.76 -0.46
C LYS A 199 -4.36 4.57 0.23
N ALA A 200 -3.49 3.71 -0.29
CA ALA A 200 -2.16 3.48 0.26
C ALA A 200 -1.29 4.74 0.19
N THR A 201 -1.36 5.49 -0.91
CA THR A 201 -0.66 6.77 -1.11
C THR A 201 -1.13 7.80 -0.09
N HIS A 202 -2.44 7.99 0.05
CA HIS A 202 -3.01 8.93 1.00
C HIS A 202 -2.65 8.56 2.46
N GLN A 203 -2.72 7.27 2.79
CA GLN A 203 -2.34 6.78 4.11
C GLN A 203 -0.85 6.99 4.38
N THR A 204 0.02 6.72 3.40
CA THR A 204 1.48 6.92 3.50
C THR A 204 1.80 8.40 3.71
N ILE A 205 1.17 9.31 2.95
CA ILE A 205 1.33 10.76 3.12
C ILE A 205 0.92 11.18 4.53
N ARG A 206 -0.23 10.69 5.02
CA ARG A 206 -0.71 11.01 6.38
C ARG A 206 0.31 10.63 7.46
N TRP A 207 0.82 9.39 7.42
CA TRP A 207 1.83 8.93 8.37
C TRP A 207 3.16 9.69 8.24
N SER A 208 3.58 9.97 7.00
CA SER A 208 4.80 10.73 6.73
C SER A 208 4.70 12.16 7.30
N THR A 209 3.54 12.81 7.20
CA THR A 209 3.32 14.15 7.75
C THR A 209 3.34 14.14 9.27
N ILE A 210 2.66 13.19 9.91
CA ILE A 210 2.66 13.05 11.38
C ILE A 210 4.10 12.83 11.89
N LEU A 211 4.83 11.91 11.26
CA LEU A 211 6.23 11.65 11.60
C LEU A 211 7.07 12.91 11.40
N GLY A 212 6.91 13.61 10.28
CA GLY A 212 7.60 14.88 10.01
C GLY A 212 7.39 15.93 11.10
N LEU A 213 6.14 16.13 11.54
CA LEU A 213 5.80 17.08 12.61
C LEU A 213 6.39 16.68 13.96
N LEU A 214 6.35 15.39 14.31
CA LEU A 214 6.98 14.87 15.53
C LEU A 214 8.49 15.16 15.54
N LEU A 215 9.14 14.99 14.39
CA LEU A 215 10.58 15.24 14.27
C LEU A 215 10.91 16.73 14.38
N ILE A 216 10.09 17.61 13.80
CA ILE A 216 10.24 19.06 13.98
C ILE A 216 10.12 19.43 15.46
N MET A 217 9.12 18.90 16.17
CA MET A 217 8.95 19.15 17.61
C MET A 217 10.13 18.68 18.46
N ILE A 218 10.71 17.53 18.14
CA ILE A 218 11.91 17.04 18.83
C ILE A 218 13.09 17.99 18.56
N ILE A 219 13.32 18.38 17.31
CA ILE A 219 14.41 19.29 16.94
C ILE A 219 14.25 20.66 17.61
N THR A 220 13.04 21.24 17.61
CA THR A 220 12.81 22.53 18.25
C THR A 220 13.00 22.46 19.76
N ASN A 221 12.56 21.39 20.42
CA ASN A 221 12.78 21.21 21.86
C ASN A 221 14.28 21.11 22.20
N GLN A 222 15.05 20.35 21.42
CA GLN A 222 16.51 20.27 21.60
C GLN A 222 17.18 21.63 21.37
N LEU A 223 16.74 22.39 20.37
CA LEU A 223 17.26 23.74 20.13
C LEU A 223 16.91 24.71 21.27
N ILE A 224 15.71 24.62 21.85
CA ILE A 224 15.32 25.44 23.01
C ILE A 224 16.24 25.13 24.21
N ILE A 225 16.50 23.86 24.49
CA ILE A 225 17.41 23.44 25.57
C ILE A 225 18.83 23.98 25.35
N ILE A 226 19.32 23.96 24.10
CA ILE A 226 20.66 24.48 23.76
C ILE A 226 20.70 26.02 23.84
N CYS A 227 19.61 26.70 23.47
CA CYS A 227 19.55 28.16 23.44
C CYS A 227 19.21 28.80 24.79
N GLN A 228 18.67 28.07 25.76
CA GLN A 228 18.55 28.55 27.14
C GLN A 228 19.97 28.78 27.67
N ASP A 229 20.31 30.06 27.87
CA ASP A 229 21.66 30.55 28.14
C ASP A 229 22.26 29.75 29.31
N PRO A 230 23.42 29.09 29.15
CA PRO A 230 24.06 28.35 30.24
C PRO A 230 24.38 29.26 31.44
N ARG A 231 24.37 30.59 31.28
CA ARG A 231 24.55 31.54 32.39
C ARG A 231 23.54 31.38 33.52
N ASP A 232 22.27 31.08 33.24
CA ASP A 232 21.29 30.87 34.33
C ASP A 232 21.56 29.57 35.11
N GLN A 233 22.05 28.53 34.43
CA GLN A 233 22.45 27.28 35.10
C GLN A 233 23.72 27.43 35.94
N TYR A 234 24.68 28.27 35.53
CA TYR A 234 25.87 28.53 36.34
C TYR A 234 25.56 29.35 37.59
N ILE A 235 24.59 30.27 37.54
CA ILE A 235 24.20 31.09 38.70
C ILE A 235 23.55 30.21 39.79
N GLU A 236 22.62 29.32 39.41
CA GLU A 236 21.97 28.40 40.37
C GLU A 236 22.97 27.42 41.00
N PHE A 237 23.98 26.96 40.24
CA PHE A 237 25.04 26.08 40.78
C PHE A 237 26.02 26.81 41.72
N LEU A 238 26.30 28.10 41.46
CA LEU A 238 27.15 28.93 42.31
C LEU A 238 26.48 29.23 43.65
N GLU A 239 25.18 29.49 43.66
CA GLU A 239 24.40 29.80 44.88
C GLU A 239 24.33 28.58 45.83
N ILE A 240 24.11 27.37 45.29
CA ILE A 240 24.13 26.12 46.08
C ILE A 240 25.53 25.84 46.66
N HIS A 241 26.60 26.16 45.91
CA HIS A 241 27.97 25.92 46.36
C HIS A 241 28.40 26.93 47.45
N GLU A 242 27.84 28.14 47.46
CA GLU A 242 28.11 29.15 48.48
C GLU A 242 27.43 28.81 49.83
N GLU A 243 26.19 28.31 49.81
CA GLU A 243 25.51 27.83 51.04
C GLU A 243 26.19 26.62 51.68
N LEU A 244 26.76 25.71 50.90
CA LEU A 244 27.43 24.50 51.40
C LEU A 244 28.84 24.75 51.96
N VAL A 245 29.53 25.80 51.51
CA VAL A 245 30.89 26.14 51.97
C VAL A 245 30.87 27.02 53.22
N HIS A 246 29.81 27.81 53.41
CA HIS A 246 29.74 28.75 54.53
C HIS A 246 29.76 28.15 55.97
N PRO A 247 29.24 26.94 56.27
CA PRO A 247 29.28 26.40 57.64
C PRO A 247 30.62 25.78 58.05
N LEU A 248 31.61 25.66 57.15
CA LEU A 248 32.89 25.00 57.45
C LEU A 248 34.03 25.93 57.91
N ILE A 249 33.81 27.25 57.90
CA ILE A 249 34.86 28.25 58.24
C ILE A 249 34.76 28.75 59.71
N ILE A 250 33.73 28.34 60.45
CA ILE A 250 33.58 28.69 61.88
C ILE A 250 33.81 27.44 62.73
N LYS A 251 35.07 26.98 62.82
CA LYS A 251 35.58 26.14 63.91
C LYS A 251 37.10 26.15 63.96
#